data_AF-A0A6A5X3Y6-F1
#
_entry.id   AF-A0A6A5X3Y6-F1
#
_cell.length_a   1.000
_cell.length_b   1.000
_cell.length_c   1.000
_cell.angle_alpha   90.00
_cell.angle_beta   90.00
_cell.angle_gamma   90.00
#
_symmetry.space_group_name_H-M   'P 1'
#
loop_
_entity.id
_entity.type
_entity.pdbx_description
1 polymer ?
#
loop_
_entity_poly.entity_id
_entity_poly.type
_entity_poly.pdbx_seq_one_letter_code
_entity_poly.pdbx_strand_id
1 'polypeptide(L)'
;MCNVLSLSMETKLPPSCIFKHLLGYLRSATAAAQAPDIEFPSPIAIFPKPLGLSYRNFNAQYNEHAHDGTRCAAGSALVSAMLLHYFPDPDFSREKINVDVSPILTVPDRTNDVAYWLVTRQNVDGTPSEAAAGEPTLPLIVTIITCRRFVDLKERKKPGKLKFAASAIRTDGAILIGDKSFRRGTLIMLAGKTRPLHPGFEFYTFDVDGEDENAQCLTPWQPDVLGGKNTVLMGISEVEKVDEVFKNFTKLHLGGTE
;
A
#
# COMPACT_ATOMS: atom_id res chain seq x y z
N MET A 1 8.75 25.03 -61.77
CA MET A 1 7.59 24.20 -62.17
C MET A 1 7.64 22.91 -61.38
N CYS A 2 6.86 22.83 -60.29
CA CYS A 2 6.67 21.60 -59.50
C CYS A 2 5.17 21.49 -59.23
N ASN A 3 4.57 20.40 -59.70
CA ASN A 3 3.15 20.13 -59.56
C ASN A 3 2.83 19.68 -58.14
N VAL A 4 1.84 20.36 -57.55
CA VAL A 4 1.15 20.02 -56.31
C VAL A 4 0.01 19.08 -56.69
N LEU A 5 -0.03 17.88 -56.11
CA LEU A 5 -1.21 17.01 -56.11
C LEU A 5 -1.75 16.95 -54.68
N SER A 6 -2.78 17.75 -54.41
CA SER A 6 -3.60 17.65 -53.20
C SER A 6 -4.68 16.59 -53.41
N LEU A 7 -4.62 15.50 -52.64
CA LEU A 7 -5.74 14.58 -52.50
C LEU A 7 -6.48 14.91 -51.22
N SER A 8 -7.61 15.60 -51.39
CA SER A 8 -8.65 15.78 -50.39
C SER A 8 -9.55 14.54 -50.42
N MET A 9 -9.62 13.81 -49.30
CA MET A 9 -10.72 12.88 -49.03
C MET A 9 -11.39 13.33 -47.73
N GLU A 10 -12.49 14.06 -47.87
CA GLU A 10 -13.47 14.26 -46.82
C GLU A 10 -14.35 13.00 -46.73
N THR A 11 -14.29 12.30 -45.61
CA THR A 11 -15.33 11.33 -45.21
C THR A 11 -15.95 11.79 -43.89
N LYS A 12 -17.08 12.48 -44.01
CA LYS A 12 -18.01 12.74 -42.90
C LYS A 12 -18.78 11.45 -42.59
N LEU A 13 -18.55 10.86 -41.43
CA LEU A 13 -19.44 9.87 -40.83
C LEU A 13 -19.79 10.29 -39.38
N PRO A 14 -21.08 10.30 -38.99
CA PRO A 14 -21.51 10.74 -37.67
C PRO A 14 -21.23 9.71 -36.56
N PRO A 15 -20.77 10.13 -35.37
CA PRO A 15 -20.45 9.23 -34.25
C PRO A 15 -21.68 8.99 -33.38
N SER A 16 -22.63 8.13 -33.80
CA SER A 16 -23.76 7.79 -32.90
C SER A 16 -24.47 6.44 -33.13
N CYS A 17 -23.87 5.47 -33.84
CA CYS A 17 -24.55 4.18 -34.06
C CYS A 17 -23.70 2.90 -33.96
N ILE A 18 -22.45 2.95 -33.47
CA ILE A 18 -21.61 1.74 -33.36
C ILE A 18 -21.70 1.07 -31.96
N PHE A 19 -22.16 1.77 -30.92
CA PHE A 19 -22.12 1.22 -29.55
C PHE A 19 -23.33 0.37 -29.12
N LYS A 20 -24.43 0.33 -29.91
CA LYS A 20 -25.63 -0.45 -29.56
C LYS A 20 -25.70 -1.85 -30.20
N HIS A 21 -24.88 -2.15 -31.21
CA HIS A 21 -24.87 -3.49 -31.81
C HIS A 21 -23.87 -4.47 -31.17
N LEU A 22 -22.89 -4.00 -30.40
CA LEU A 22 -21.97 -4.86 -29.65
C LEU A 22 -22.52 -5.36 -28.30
N LEU A 23 -23.49 -4.66 -27.71
CA LEU A 23 -24.12 -5.07 -26.45
C LEU A 23 -25.28 -6.08 -26.64
N GLY A 24 -25.81 -6.22 -27.86
CA GLY A 24 -26.82 -7.23 -28.20
C GLY A 24 -26.25 -8.62 -28.50
N TYR A 25 -24.98 -8.70 -28.94
CA TYR A 25 -24.33 -9.97 -29.29
C TYR A 25 -23.70 -10.70 -28.08
N LEU A 26 -23.56 -10.04 -26.93
CA LEU A 26 -23.03 -10.64 -25.70
C LEU A 26 -24.10 -11.20 -24.75
N ARG A 27 -25.39 -11.09 -25.09
CA ARG A 27 -26.50 -11.63 -24.27
C ARG A 27 -27.16 -12.90 -24.82
N SER A 28 -26.61 -13.48 -25.88
CA SER A 28 -27.15 -14.71 -26.50
C SER A 28 -26.12 -15.86 -26.53
N ALA A 29 -25.41 -16.07 -25.42
CA ALA A 29 -24.53 -17.22 -25.22
C ALA A 29 -24.66 -17.77 -23.78
N THR A 30 -25.87 -17.89 -23.25
CA THR A 30 -26.14 -18.67 -22.02
C THR A 30 -26.42 -20.12 -22.39
N ALA A 31 -25.37 -20.81 -22.82
CA ALA A 31 -25.20 -22.26 -22.77
C ALA A 31 -23.73 -22.58 -23.08
N ALA A 32 -22.81 -21.86 -22.44
CA ALA A 32 -21.41 -22.26 -22.47
C ALA A 32 -21.27 -23.49 -21.58
N ALA A 33 -20.94 -24.64 -22.18
CA ALA A 33 -20.38 -25.77 -21.46
C ALA A 33 -19.31 -25.22 -20.51
N GLN A 34 -19.44 -25.48 -19.22
CA GLN A 34 -18.39 -25.18 -18.24
C GLN A 34 -17.13 -25.87 -18.72
N ALA A 35 -16.21 -25.09 -19.31
CA ALA A 35 -14.85 -25.56 -19.52
C ALA A 35 -14.35 -26.00 -18.14
N PRO A 36 -13.65 -27.15 -18.05
CA PRO A 36 -13.10 -27.59 -16.77
C PRO A 36 -12.30 -26.43 -16.19
N ASP A 37 -12.60 -26.06 -14.95
CA ASP A 37 -11.85 -25.02 -14.24
C ASP A 37 -10.40 -25.49 -14.16
N ILE A 38 -9.57 -24.99 -15.07
CA ILE A 38 -8.13 -25.21 -15.02
C ILE A 38 -7.63 -24.37 -13.85
N GLU A 39 -7.56 -24.99 -12.67
CA GLU A 39 -7.00 -24.39 -11.47
C GLU A 39 -5.50 -24.21 -11.66
N PHE A 40 -5.09 -22.99 -11.97
CA PHE A 40 -3.68 -22.62 -11.95
C PHE A 40 -3.29 -22.31 -10.51
N PRO A 41 -2.35 -23.06 -9.90
CA PRO A 41 -1.97 -22.87 -8.50
C PRO A 41 -1.41 -21.46 -8.29
N SER A 42 -1.66 -20.91 -7.11
CA SER A 42 -1.04 -19.65 -6.71
C SER A 42 0.49 -19.79 -6.75
N PRO A 43 1.22 -18.78 -7.26
CA PRO A 43 2.67 -18.86 -7.29
C PRO A 43 3.31 -18.83 -5.89
N ILE A 44 2.53 -18.51 -4.86
CA ILE A 44 2.89 -18.57 -3.44
C ILE A 44 1.70 -19.21 -2.73
N ALA A 45 1.87 -20.44 -2.21
CA ALA A 45 0.76 -21.28 -1.75
C ALA A 45 -0.15 -20.64 -0.69
N ILE A 46 0.42 -19.76 0.14
CA ILE A 46 -0.26 -19.13 1.28
C ILE A 46 -1.12 -17.95 0.86
N PHE A 47 -0.77 -17.31 -0.26
CA PHE A 47 -1.50 -16.16 -0.76
C PHE A 47 -2.53 -16.57 -1.80
N PRO A 48 -3.70 -15.90 -1.84
CA PRO A 48 -4.58 -16.01 -2.99
C PRO A 48 -3.82 -15.56 -4.24
N LYS A 49 -4.14 -16.18 -5.39
CA LYS A 49 -3.39 -15.99 -6.64
C LYS A 49 -3.11 -14.51 -7.00
N PRO A 50 -4.07 -13.57 -6.90
CA PRO A 50 -3.81 -12.15 -7.19
C PRO A 50 -2.72 -11.54 -6.30
N LEU A 51 -2.70 -11.90 -5.02
CA LEU A 51 -1.71 -11.40 -4.07
C LEU A 51 -0.35 -12.06 -4.30
N GLY A 52 -0.30 -13.38 -4.52
CA GLY A 52 0.93 -14.10 -4.85
C GLY A 52 1.61 -13.56 -6.11
N LEU A 53 0.82 -13.23 -7.15
CA LEU A 53 1.33 -12.60 -8.37
C LEU A 53 1.87 -11.18 -8.11
N SER A 54 1.13 -10.37 -7.36
CA SER A 54 1.56 -9.00 -7.03
C SER A 54 2.85 -8.98 -6.21
N TYR A 55 3.02 -9.93 -5.29
CA TYR A 55 4.23 -10.08 -4.47
C TYR A 55 5.46 -10.41 -5.33
N ARG A 56 5.32 -11.38 -6.24
CA ARG A 56 6.39 -11.73 -7.19
C ARG A 56 6.69 -10.58 -8.15
N ASN A 57 5.66 -9.92 -8.67
CA ASN A 57 5.83 -8.81 -9.59
C ASN A 57 6.57 -7.66 -8.93
N PHE A 58 6.18 -7.25 -7.72
CA PHE A 58 6.91 -6.20 -7.02
C PHE A 58 8.37 -6.60 -6.75
N ASN A 59 8.64 -7.84 -6.34
CA ASN A 59 10.01 -8.28 -6.13
C ASN A 59 10.84 -8.24 -7.43
N ALA A 60 10.28 -8.68 -8.56
CA ALA A 60 10.95 -8.59 -9.87
C ALA A 60 11.22 -7.12 -10.25
N GLN A 61 10.18 -6.29 -10.22
CA GLN A 61 10.25 -4.86 -10.57
C GLN A 61 11.23 -4.09 -9.69
N TYR A 62 11.30 -4.41 -8.39
CA TYR A 62 12.24 -3.80 -7.46
C TYR A 62 13.70 -4.11 -7.81
N ASN A 63 13.97 -5.29 -8.39
CA ASN A 63 15.32 -5.71 -8.75
C ASN A 63 15.72 -5.28 -10.18
N GLU A 64 14.77 -5.23 -11.11
CA GLU A 64 15.02 -4.96 -12.54
C GLU A 64 15.08 -3.46 -12.88
N HIS A 65 14.24 -2.64 -12.25
CA HIS A 65 14.10 -1.23 -12.62
C HIS A 65 14.97 -0.32 -11.78
N ALA A 66 15.33 0.85 -12.31
CA ALA A 66 15.97 1.91 -11.54
C ALA A 66 14.98 2.55 -10.54
N HIS A 67 15.43 3.55 -9.80
CA HIS A 67 14.56 4.36 -8.93
C HIS A 67 13.78 5.38 -9.78
N ASP A 68 12.85 4.90 -10.61
CA ASP A 68 12.12 5.68 -11.64
C ASP A 68 10.58 5.69 -11.43
N GLY A 69 10.11 5.45 -10.21
CA GLY A 69 8.70 5.35 -9.87
C GLY A 69 8.01 4.03 -10.25
N THR A 70 8.57 3.23 -11.17
CA THR A 70 8.03 1.90 -11.53
C THR A 70 7.94 0.99 -10.31
N ARG A 71 8.98 1.03 -9.47
CA ARG A 71 9.02 0.30 -8.20
C ARG A 71 7.88 0.73 -7.28
N CYS A 72 7.63 2.03 -7.16
CA CYS A 72 6.57 2.54 -6.30
C CYS A 72 5.19 2.14 -6.83
N ALA A 73 4.96 2.20 -8.14
CA ALA A 73 3.73 1.74 -8.77
C ALA A 73 3.48 0.24 -8.52
N ALA A 74 4.49 -0.61 -8.72
CA ALA A 74 4.40 -2.04 -8.44
C ALA A 74 4.19 -2.32 -6.94
N GLY A 75 4.86 -1.57 -6.06
CA GLY A 75 4.67 -1.66 -4.61
C GLY A 75 3.27 -1.23 -4.19
N SER A 76 2.72 -0.20 -4.82
CA SER A 76 1.35 0.27 -4.60
C SER A 76 0.31 -0.76 -5.06
N ALA A 77 0.55 -1.47 -6.15
CA ALA A 77 -0.30 -2.57 -6.59
C ALA A 77 -0.27 -3.74 -5.59
N LEU A 78 0.92 -4.12 -5.10
CA LEU A 78 1.06 -5.12 -4.04
C LEU A 78 0.32 -4.70 -2.76
N VAL A 79 0.57 -3.50 -2.25
CA VAL A 79 -0.09 -3.00 -1.03
C VAL A 79 -1.59 -2.98 -1.22
N SER A 80 -2.10 -2.48 -2.35
CA SER A 80 -3.54 -2.51 -2.63
C SER A 80 -4.13 -3.93 -2.57
N ALA A 81 -3.46 -4.91 -3.18
CA ALA A 81 -3.89 -6.31 -3.13
C ALA A 81 -3.84 -6.91 -1.71
N MET A 82 -2.81 -6.58 -0.93
CA MET A 82 -2.71 -6.99 0.47
C MET A 82 -3.84 -6.39 1.30
N LEU A 83 -4.08 -5.08 1.15
CA LEU A 83 -5.10 -4.39 1.92
C LEU A 83 -6.49 -4.92 1.60
N LEU A 84 -6.80 -5.20 0.32
CA LEU A 84 -8.05 -5.84 -0.09
C LEU A 84 -8.22 -7.24 0.52
N HIS A 85 -7.13 -7.99 0.67
CA HIS A 85 -7.17 -9.35 1.21
C HIS A 85 -7.38 -9.37 2.73
N TYR A 86 -6.62 -8.55 3.46
CA TYR A 86 -6.63 -8.58 4.92
C TYR A 86 -7.70 -7.66 5.55
N PHE A 87 -8.04 -6.55 4.90
CA PHE A 87 -8.96 -5.56 5.45
C PHE A 87 -10.17 -5.40 4.54
N PRO A 88 -11.03 -6.42 4.37
CA PRO A 88 -12.13 -6.38 3.40
C PRO A 88 -13.23 -5.39 3.79
N ASP A 89 -14.03 -4.98 2.80
CA ASP A 89 -15.29 -4.26 3.03
C ASP A 89 -16.33 -5.21 3.67
N PRO A 90 -17.29 -4.69 4.45
CA PRO A 90 -17.51 -3.27 4.80
C PRO A 90 -16.76 -2.83 6.07
N ASP A 91 -15.96 -3.70 6.69
CA ASP A 91 -15.41 -3.43 8.03
C ASP A 91 -14.29 -2.37 8.02
N PHE A 92 -13.64 -2.19 6.86
CA PHE A 92 -12.49 -1.31 6.71
C PHE A 92 -12.60 -0.42 5.47
N SER A 93 -12.25 0.86 5.64
CA SER A 93 -11.92 1.76 4.54
C SER A 93 -10.45 1.64 4.20
N ARG A 94 -10.14 1.58 2.91
CA ARG A 94 -8.77 1.54 2.38
C ARG A 94 -8.64 2.60 1.31
N GLU A 95 -7.77 3.57 1.51
CA GLU A 95 -7.57 4.63 0.54
C GLU A 95 -6.09 4.93 0.32
N LYS A 96 -5.76 5.31 -0.91
CA LYS A 96 -4.46 5.88 -1.23
C LYS A 96 -4.52 7.37 -0.91
N ILE A 97 -3.64 7.85 -0.04
CA ILE A 97 -3.60 9.26 0.37
C ILE A 97 -2.61 10.03 -0.50
N ASN A 98 -3.03 11.20 -0.95
CA ASN A 98 -2.14 12.19 -1.54
C ASN A 98 -1.50 13.03 -0.43
N VAL A 99 -0.18 12.93 -0.32
CA VAL A 99 0.61 13.60 0.71
C VAL A 99 1.48 14.64 0.03
N ASP A 100 1.23 15.91 0.34
CA ASP A 100 1.98 17.03 -0.22
C ASP A 100 3.36 17.18 0.41
N VAL A 101 3.45 16.91 1.71
CA VAL A 101 4.68 16.97 2.50
C VAL A 101 4.82 15.66 3.23
N SER A 102 5.95 14.98 3.04
CA SER A 102 6.18 13.68 3.65
C SER A 102 6.12 13.78 5.18
N PRO A 103 5.34 12.93 5.87
CA PRO A 103 5.34 12.90 7.32
C PRO A 103 6.67 12.45 7.92
N ILE A 104 7.53 11.76 7.15
CA ILE A 104 8.80 11.24 7.63
C ILE A 104 9.93 12.18 7.19
N LEU A 105 10.71 12.71 8.15
CA LEU A 105 11.67 13.80 7.97
C LEU A 105 12.70 13.58 6.85
N THR A 106 13.06 12.33 6.58
CA THR A 106 14.14 11.97 5.65
C THR A 106 13.65 11.50 4.28
N VAL A 107 12.33 11.36 4.13
CA VAL A 107 11.68 11.00 2.87
C VAL A 107 11.42 12.28 2.07
N PRO A 108 11.86 12.37 0.81
CA PRO A 108 11.66 13.56 0.00
C PRO A 108 10.19 13.81 -0.30
N ASP A 109 9.79 15.08 -0.27
CA ASP A 109 8.44 15.52 -0.64
C ASP A 109 8.15 15.27 -2.12
N ARG A 110 6.88 14.92 -2.43
CA ARG A 110 6.33 14.80 -3.79
C ARG A 110 7.28 14.18 -4.82
N THR A 111 7.56 12.89 -4.64
CA THR A 111 8.28 12.08 -5.63
C THR A 111 7.45 10.90 -6.10
N ASN A 112 7.65 10.45 -7.33
CA ASN A 112 7.03 9.21 -7.84
C ASN A 112 7.55 7.96 -7.13
N ASP A 113 8.48 8.11 -6.18
CA ASP A 113 9.10 7.02 -5.44
C ASP A 113 8.42 6.73 -4.10
N VAL A 114 7.39 7.51 -3.72
CA VAL A 114 6.71 7.42 -2.43
C VAL A 114 5.19 7.34 -2.62
N ALA A 115 4.54 6.44 -1.89
CA ALA A 115 3.09 6.35 -1.83
C ALA A 115 2.63 6.04 -0.40
N TYR A 116 1.44 6.53 -0.05
CA TYR A 116 0.82 6.31 1.25
C TYR A 116 -0.56 5.70 1.06
N TRP A 117 -0.85 4.69 1.86
CA TRP A 117 -2.16 4.08 2.00
C TRP A 117 -2.58 4.18 3.46
N LEU A 118 -3.86 4.40 3.68
CA LEU A 118 -4.46 4.41 5.00
C LEU A 118 -5.58 3.38 5.07
N VAL A 119 -5.59 2.69 6.19
CA VAL A 119 -6.66 1.79 6.59
C VAL A 119 -7.26 2.31 7.88
N THR A 120 -8.58 2.46 7.87
CA THR A 120 -9.38 2.83 9.05
C THR A 120 -10.58 1.91 9.14
N ARG A 121 -11.00 1.55 10.35
CA ARG A 121 -12.26 0.82 10.54
C ARG A 121 -13.46 1.69 10.18
N GLN A 122 -14.46 1.09 9.57
CA GLN A 122 -15.76 1.73 9.34
C GLN A 122 -16.75 1.29 10.44
N ASN A 123 -17.62 2.21 10.82
CA ASN A 123 -18.83 1.92 11.57
C ASN A 123 -19.82 1.14 10.70
N VAL A 124 -20.85 0.56 11.33
CA VAL A 124 -21.91 -0.21 10.65
C VAL A 124 -22.64 0.61 9.57
N ASP A 125 -22.64 1.93 9.68
CA ASP A 125 -23.21 2.86 8.71
C ASP A 125 -22.23 3.28 7.59
N GLY A 126 -21.02 2.69 7.55
CA GLY A 126 -19.98 3.00 6.57
C GLY A 126 -19.22 4.29 6.85
N THR A 127 -19.53 5.01 7.93
CA THR A 127 -18.73 6.17 8.35
C THR A 127 -17.42 5.72 9.00
N PRO A 128 -16.33 6.50 8.93
CA PRO A 128 -15.14 6.19 9.72
C PRO A 128 -15.51 6.05 11.18
N SER A 129 -15.03 4.99 11.84
CA SER A 129 -15.26 4.81 13.27
C SER A 129 -14.57 5.95 14.03
N GLU A 130 -15.35 6.97 14.40
CA GLU A 130 -14.94 7.88 15.45
C GLU A 130 -14.89 7.03 16.71
N ALA A 131 -13.68 6.81 17.22
CA ALA A 131 -13.44 6.16 18.50
C ALA A 131 -14.46 6.71 19.52
N ALA A 132 -15.47 5.90 19.87
CA ALA A 132 -16.32 6.20 21.00
C ALA A 132 -15.40 6.44 22.19
N ALA A 133 -15.72 7.42 23.03
CA ALA A 133 -14.92 7.82 24.19
C ALA A 133 -14.53 6.60 25.05
N GLY A 134 -13.39 5.96 24.75
CA GLY A 134 -13.01 4.69 25.35
C GLY A 134 -12.06 3.83 24.51
N GLU A 135 -12.27 3.66 23.19
CA GLU A 135 -11.42 2.77 22.39
C GLU A 135 -10.96 3.42 21.08
N PRO A 136 -9.66 3.77 20.97
CA PRO A 136 -9.13 4.35 19.75
C PRO A 136 -9.05 3.29 18.66
N THR A 137 -9.78 3.50 17.57
CA THR A 137 -9.53 2.83 16.30
C THR A 137 -8.12 3.21 15.84
N LEU A 138 -7.13 2.35 16.06
CA LEU A 138 -5.75 2.63 15.66
C LEU A 138 -5.68 2.63 14.12
N PRO A 139 -5.23 3.71 13.48
CA PRO A 139 -5.04 3.71 12.04
C PRO A 139 -3.86 2.82 11.66
N LEU A 140 -3.98 2.12 10.55
CA LEU A 140 -2.84 1.47 9.90
C LEU A 140 -2.45 2.30 8.67
N ILE A 141 -1.23 2.82 8.68
CA ILE A 141 -0.63 3.52 7.55
C ILE A 141 0.35 2.57 6.86
N VAL A 142 0.21 2.37 5.56
CA VAL A 142 1.20 1.65 4.75
C VAL A 142 1.89 2.62 3.83
N THR A 143 3.20 2.81 3.99
CA THR A 143 4.02 3.66 3.13
C THR A 143 4.93 2.82 2.25
N ILE A 144 5.00 3.16 0.96
CA ILE A 144 5.92 2.55 0.01
C ILE A 144 7.00 3.58 -0.24
N ILE A 145 8.26 3.25 0.07
CA ILE A 145 9.38 4.18 -0.12
C ILE A 145 10.45 3.48 -0.93
N THR A 146 10.58 3.92 -2.17
CA THR A 146 11.52 3.35 -3.13
C THR A 146 12.68 4.30 -3.44
N CYS A 147 12.69 5.53 -2.96
CA CYS A 147 13.73 6.50 -3.29
C CYS A 147 15.09 6.10 -2.68
N ARG A 148 16.15 6.18 -3.48
CA ARG A 148 17.49 5.74 -3.08
C ARG A 148 18.01 6.48 -1.85
N ARG A 149 17.78 7.80 -1.77
CA ARG A 149 18.24 8.65 -0.67
C ARG A 149 17.74 8.14 0.68
N PHE A 150 16.49 7.70 0.76
CA PHE A 150 15.93 7.14 1.99
C PHE A 150 16.45 5.73 2.26
N VAL A 151 16.56 4.90 1.23
CA VAL A 151 17.04 3.50 1.39
C VAL A 151 18.49 3.42 1.83
N ASP A 152 19.32 4.38 1.41
CA ASP A 152 20.74 4.43 1.74
C ASP A 152 21.05 5.11 3.08
N LEU A 153 20.04 5.55 3.84
CA LEU A 153 20.22 6.19 5.15
C LEU A 153 20.99 5.28 6.11
N LYS A 154 21.99 5.85 6.81
CA LYS A 154 22.80 5.09 7.78
C LYS A 154 21.95 4.62 8.95
N GLU A 155 20.97 5.42 9.34
CA GLU A 155 19.98 5.18 10.37
C GLU A 155 19.12 3.95 10.08
N ARG A 156 18.96 3.55 8.81
CA ARG A 156 18.23 2.33 8.43
C ARG A 156 19.07 1.06 8.50
N LYS A 157 20.38 1.15 8.72
CA LYS A 157 21.24 -0.03 8.86
C LYS A 157 21.00 -0.77 10.18
N LYS A 158 20.50 -0.07 11.20
CA LYS A 158 20.10 -0.63 12.48
C LYS A 158 18.70 -0.09 12.79
N PRO A 159 17.71 -0.94 13.13
CA PRO A 159 16.39 -0.47 13.50
C PRO A 159 16.48 0.58 14.60
N GLY A 160 16.09 1.79 14.27
CA GLY A 160 16.09 2.92 15.19
C GLY A 160 14.80 3.72 15.03
N LYS A 161 14.60 4.68 15.93
CA LYS A 161 13.47 5.60 15.86
C LYS A 161 13.62 6.48 14.61
N LEU A 162 12.53 6.67 13.86
CA LEU A 162 12.47 7.62 12.74
C LEU A 162 11.68 8.85 13.17
N LYS A 163 12.20 10.04 12.89
CA LYS A 163 11.53 11.29 13.26
C LYS A 163 10.47 11.65 12.25
N PHE A 164 9.34 12.16 12.75
CA PHE A 164 8.41 12.88 11.89
C PHE A 164 9.01 14.21 11.41
N ALA A 165 8.60 14.66 10.23
CA ALA A 165 8.92 15.99 9.75
C ALA A 165 8.20 17.02 10.63
N ALA A 166 8.86 18.12 10.99
CA ALA A 166 8.24 19.17 11.80
C ALA A 166 6.97 19.75 11.14
N SER A 167 6.95 19.81 9.80
CA SER A 167 5.80 20.20 8.99
C SER A 167 4.60 19.26 9.10
N ALA A 168 4.82 18.01 9.52
CA ALA A 168 3.78 17.02 9.73
C ALA A 168 3.31 16.96 11.19
N ILE A 169 3.85 17.79 12.09
CA ILE A 169 3.43 17.84 13.49
C ILE A 169 2.56 19.07 13.67
N ARG A 170 1.30 18.86 14.05
CA ARG A 170 0.36 19.92 14.38
C ARG A 170 0.74 20.58 15.71
N THR A 171 0.19 21.77 15.96
CA THR A 171 0.42 22.52 17.21
C THR A 171 -0.02 21.78 18.48
N ASP A 172 -0.99 20.87 18.35
CA ASP A 172 -1.47 20.00 19.43
C ASP A 172 -0.65 18.69 19.56
N GLY A 173 0.41 18.55 18.78
CA GLY A 173 1.29 17.37 18.74
C GLY A 173 0.80 16.24 17.83
N ALA A 174 -0.40 16.31 17.25
CA ALA A 174 -0.91 15.27 16.37
C ALA A 174 -0.12 15.22 15.04
N ILE A 175 0.04 14.01 14.49
CA ILE A 175 0.76 13.78 13.24
C ILE A 175 -0.21 13.89 12.05
N LEU A 176 0.10 14.78 11.12
CA LEU A 176 -0.63 15.00 9.88
C LEU A 176 -0.12 14.04 8.79
N ILE A 177 -1.05 13.30 8.18
CA ILE A 177 -0.79 12.43 7.03
C ILE A 177 -1.87 12.71 5.98
N GLY A 178 -1.49 13.44 4.92
CA GLY A 178 -2.45 14.02 3.99
C GLY A 178 -3.25 15.13 4.67
N ASP A 179 -4.57 15.00 4.68
CA ASP A 179 -5.53 15.90 5.33
C ASP A 179 -6.01 15.38 6.70
N LYS A 180 -5.54 14.20 7.13
CA LYS A 180 -5.95 13.56 8.39
C LYS A 180 -4.88 13.69 9.46
N SER A 181 -5.31 13.79 10.72
CA SER A 181 -4.40 13.88 11.87
C SER A 181 -4.61 12.74 12.85
N PHE A 182 -3.50 12.17 13.32
CA PHE A 182 -3.49 11.01 14.20
C PHE A 182 -2.59 11.25 15.41
N ARG A 183 -3.03 10.81 16.59
CA ARG A 183 -2.20 10.85 17.81
C ARG A 183 -1.45 9.55 18.04
N ARG A 184 -2.01 8.45 17.58
CA ARG A 184 -1.44 7.11 17.73
C ARG A 184 -1.73 6.29 16.48
N GLY A 185 -0.94 5.26 16.23
CA GLY A 185 -1.18 4.34 15.12
C GLY A 185 -0.01 3.43 14.81
N THR A 186 -0.21 2.61 13.79
CA THR A 186 0.81 1.71 13.25
C THR A 186 1.19 2.13 11.84
N LEU A 187 2.49 2.06 11.55
CA LEU A 187 3.03 2.30 10.22
C LEU A 187 3.79 1.06 9.73
N ILE A 188 3.36 0.52 8.58
CA ILE A 188 4.08 -0.48 7.82
C ILE A 188 4.79 0.23 6.68
N MET A 189 6.09 0.00 6.56
CA MET A 189 6.92 0.58 5.52
C MET A 189 7.39 -0.51 4.57
N LEU A 190 6.92 -0.46 3.33
CA LEU A 190 7.46 -1.25 2.24
C LEU A 190 8.66 -0.51 1.66
N ALA A 191 9.83 -0.83 2.20
CA ALA A 191 11.10 -0.24 1.81
C ALA A 191 12.18 -1.32 1.80
N GLY A 192 13.03 -1.30 0.78
CA GLY A 192 14.09 -2.29 0.68
C GLY A 192 15.41 -1.88 1.32
N LYS A 193 16.45 -2.62 0.95
CA LYS A 193 17.86 -2.30 1.05
C LYS A 193 18.42 -2.13 -0.36
N THR A 194 19.54 -1.42 -0.50
CA THR A 194 20.26 -1.28 -1.77
C THR A 194 21.43 -2.25 -1.93
N ARG A 195 21.93 -2.85 -0.83
CA ARG A 195 23.11 -3.73 -0.82
C ARG A 195 22.97 -4.91 0.15
N PRO A 196 22.61 -6.12 -0.32
CA PRO A 196 22.07 -6.39 -1.67
C PRO A 196 20.73 -5.65 -1.88
N LEU A 197 20.41 -5.38 -3.14
CA LEU A 197 19.13 -4.79 -3.50
C LEU A 197 18.02 -5.79 -3.16
N HIS A 198 17.14 -5.43 -2.25
CA HIS A 198 16.11 -6.36 -1.78
C HIS A 198 14.95 -5.60 -1.11
N PRO A 199 13.69 -5.76 -1.54
CA PRO A 199 12.56 -5.14 -0.87
C PRO A 199 12.27 -5.82 0.48
N GLY A 200 11.61 -5.11 1.38
CA GLY A 200 11.25 -5.60 2.70
C GLY A 200 10.12 -4.79 3.32
N PHE A 201 9.47 -5.39 4.31
CA PHE A 201 8.55 -4.71 5.21
C PHE A 201 9.29 -4.31 6.47
N GLU A 202 9.05 -3.09 6.94
CA GLU A 202 9.48 -2.60 8.23
C GLU A 202 8.25 -2.15 9.03
N PHE A 203 8.28 -2.39 10.33
CA PHE A 203 7.12 -2.26 11.21
C PHE A 203 7.41 -1.23 12.30
N TYR A 204 6.51 -0.26 12.44
CA TYR A 204 6.65 0.87 13.36
C TYR A 204 5.33 1.21 14.03
N THR A 205 5.39 1.77 15.23
CA THR A 205 4.25 2.40 15.90
C THR A 205 4.60 3.83 16.29
N PHE A 206 3.58 4.64 16.54
CA PHE A 206 3.74 5.95 17.16
C PHE A 206 2.60 6.18 18.15
N ASP A 207 2.93 6.88 19.23
CA ASP A 207 1.99 7.38 20.21
C ASP A 207 2.50 8.71 20.75
N VAL A 208 1.90 9.80 20.28
CA VAL A 208 2.30 11.17 20.66
C VAL A 208 1.84 11.54 22.06
N ASP A 209 0.94 10.76 22.65
CA ASP A 209 0.47 10.92 24.03
C ASP A 209 1.25 10.05 25.02
N GLY A 210 2.17 9.22 24.53
CA GLY A 210 2.98 8.34 25.37
C GLY A 210 3.93 9.13 26.28
N GLU A 211 4.24 8.55 27.44
CA GLU A 211 5.17 9.12 28.43
C GLU A 211 6.65 9.09 27.98
N ASP A 212 6.96 8.46 26.85
CA ASP A 212 8.31 8.41 26.29
C ASP A 212 8.73 9.81 25.81
N GLU A 213 9.94 10.24 26.19
CA GLU A 213 10.60 11.47 25.71
C GLU A 213 10.66 11.57 24.17
N ASN A 214 10.37 10.47 23.47
CA ASN A 214 10.35 10.36 22.02
C ASN A 214 8.94 10.24 21.42
N ALA A 215 7.89 10.74 22.09
CA ALA A 215 6.49 10.67 21.66
C ALA A 215 6.26 11.10 20.18
N GLN A 216 7.12 11.95 19.61
CA GLN A 216 7.06 12.41 18.21
C GLN A 216 7.96 11.62 17.24
N CYS A 217 8.12 10.32 17.46
CA CYS A 217 8.89 9.43 16.57
C CYS A 217 8.13 8.16 16.23
N LEU A 218 8.42 7.61 15.05
CA LEU A 218 8.13 6.23 14.71
C LEU A 218 9.10 5.32 15.48
N THR A 219 8.56 4.48 16.35
CA THR A 219 9.33 3.52 17.13
C THR A 219 9.24 2.15 16.49
N PRO A 220 10.35 1.41 16.34
CA PRO A 220 10.31 0.04 15.81
C PRO A 220 9.34 -0.83 16.59
N TRP A 221 8.37 -1.41 15.89
CA TRP A 221 7.47 -2.40 16.46
C TRP A 221 7.99 -3.79 16.11
N GLN A 222 8.11 -4.66 17.10
CA GLN A 222 8.67 -6.00 16.96
C GLN A 222 7.57 -7.03 17.19
N PRO A 223 6.77 -7.39 16.16
CA PRO A 223 5.81 -8.47 16.28
C PRO A 223 6.48 -9.76 16.75
N ASP A 224 5.83 -10.51 17.63
CA ASP A 224 6.38 -11.74 18.22
C ASP A 224 6.81 -12.76 17.16
N VAL A 225 6.01 -12.90 16.09
CA VAL A 225 6.30 -13.76 14.92
C VAL A 225 7.66 -13.46 14.27
N LEU A 226 8.19 -12.25 14.45
CA LEU A 226 9.47 -11.83 13.88
C LEU A 226 10.68 -12.08 14.80
N GLY A 227 10.46 -12.61 16.01
CA GLY A 227 11.53 -12.97 16.94
C GLY A 227 12.39 -11.77 17.34
N GLY A 228 11.76 -10.66 17.74
CA GLY A 228 12.46 -9.44 18.16
C GLY A 228 12.99 -8.58 17.01
N LYS A 229 12.54 -8.81 15.78
CA LYS A 229 12.86 -7.98 14.60
C LYS A 229 11.66 -7.13 14.22
N ASN A 230 11.91 -5.93 13.70
CA ASN A 230 10.88 -5.08 13.12
C ASN A 230 10.91 -5.10 11.58
N THR A 231 11.68 -6.00 10.96
CA THR A 231 11.85 -6.04 9.51
C THR A 231 11.74 -7.45 8.97
N VAL A 232 11.07 -7.62 7.83
CA VAL A 232 10.99 -8.86 7.07
C VAL A 232 11.40 -8.59 5.63
N LEU A 233 12.46 -9.25 5.16
CA LEU A 233 12.85 -9.16 3.75
C LEU A 233 11.86 -9.95 2.90
N MET A 234 11.54 -9.45 1.71
CA MET A 234 10.59 -10.11 0.82
C MET A 234 11.19 -11.35 0.13
N GLY A 235 11.20 -12.48 0.83
CA GLY A 235 11.51 -13.79 0.26
C GLY A 235 10.26 -14.67 0.22
N ILE A 236 10.28 -15.75 -0.57
CA ILE A 236 9.19 -16.74 -0.55
C ILE A 236 9.10 -17.43 0.82
N SER A 237 10.25 -17.75 1.43
CA SER A 237 10.34 -18.37 2.76
C SER A 237 9.88 -17.45 3.91
N GLU A 238 9.73 -16.15 3.65
CA GLU A 238 9.37 -15.15 4.66
C GLU A 238 7.90 -14.72 4.54
N VAL A 239 7.18 -15.21 3.52
CA VAL A 239 5.79 -14.85 3.27
C VAL A 239 4.88 -15.20 4.45
N GLU A 240 5.10 -16.35 5.08
CA GLU A 240 4.35 -16.79 6.28
C GLU A 240 4.35 -15.72 7.36
N LYS A 241 5.51 -15.12 7.62
CA LYS A 241 5.65 -14.09 8.66
C LYS A 241 4.90 -12.82 8.28
N VAL A 242 4.95 -12.42 7.00
CA VAL A 242 4.19 -11.26 6.52
C VAL A 242 2.69 -11.53 6.66
N ASP A 243 2.23 -12.71 6.24
CA ASP A 243 0.83 -13.12 6.36
C ASP A 243 0.35 -13.09 7.81
N GLU A 244 1.13 -13.66 8.73
CA GLU A 244 0.82 -13.67 10.16
C GLU A 244 0.79 -12.26 10.77
N VAL A 245 1.72 -11.38 10.42
CA VAL A 245 1.70 -9.99 10.90
C VAL A 245 0.42 -9.27 10.45
N PHE A 246 0.05 -9.41 9.17
CA PHE A 246 -1.18 -8.78 8.66
C PHE A 246 -2.45 -9.37 9.28
N LYS A 247 -2.52 -10.69 9.49
CA LYS A 247 -3.60 -11.34 10.24
C LYS A 247 -3.67 -10.90 11.70
N ASN A 248 -2.54 -10.60 12.33
CA ASN A 248 -2.52 -10.08 13.70
C ASN A 248 -3.04 -8.63 13.74
N PHE A 249 -2.73 -7.81 12.74
CA PHE A 249 -3.34 -6.48 12.63
C PHE A 249 -4.85 -6.55 12.56
N THR A 250 -5.40 -7.41 11.71
CA THR A 250 -6.86 -7.53 11.58
C THR A 250 -7.47 -7.94 12.92
N LYS A 251 -6.89 -8.89 13.65
CA LYS A 251 -7.38 -9.30 14.98
C LYS A 251 -7.34 -8.17 16.01
N LEU A 252 -6.21 -7.47 16.12
CA LEU A 252 -6.03 -6.36 17.06
C LEU A 252 -7.00 -5.21 16.78
N HIS A 253 -7.34 -4.97 15.51
CA HIS A 253 -8.22 -3.87 15.11
C HIS A 253 -9.70 -4.27 15.03
N LEU A 254 -10.01 -5.56 15.00
CA LEU A 254 -11.39 -6.08 15.05
C LEU A 254 -11.93 -6.22 16.48
N GLY A 255 -11.12 -5.93 17.51
CA GLY A 255 -11.55 -6.04 18.90
C GLY A 255 -11.78 -7.48 19.33
N GLY A 256 -11.01 -8.42 18.78
CA GLY A 256 -11.01 -9.80 19.26
C GLY A 256 -10.41 -9.83 20.67
N THR A 257 -11.28 -9.76 21.68
CA THR A 257 -10.96 -10.25 23.02
C THR A 257 -10.69 -11.74 22.91
N GLU A 258 -9.45 -12.15 23.16
CA GLU A 258 -9.18 -13.53 23.63
C GLU A 258 -9.84 -13.76 24.99
#